data_AF-A0A4R5BLH5-F1
#
_entry.id   AF-A0A4R5BLH5-F1
#
_cell.length_a   1.000
_cell.length_b   1.000
_cell.length_c   1.000
_cell.angle_alpha   90.00
_cell.angle_beta   90.00
_cell.angle_gamma   90.00
#
_symmetry.space_group_name_H-M   'P 1'
#
loop_
_entity.id
_entity.type
_entity.pdbx_description
1 polymer ?
#
loop_
_entity_poly.entity_id
_entity_poly.type
_entity_poly.pdbx_seq_one_letter_code
_entity_poly.pdbx_strand_id
1 'polypeptide(L)'
;MKWNLRLVAAQRGIWKATDLQRRFAEHGLVISAGKMSGLWSKTPASLKLDDLDIICRVLGCEVGDLLEPEAPVVPAPRQPDVVRETTAGIAE
;
A
#
# COMPACT_ATOMS: atom_id res chain seq x y z
N MET A 1 -5.40 -3.70 0.64
CA MET A 1 -5.01 -2.36 1.15
C MET A 1 -3.51 -2.33 1.24
N LYS A 2 -2.88 -1.37 0.55
CA LYS A 2 -1.44 -1.18 0.50
C LYS A 2 -1.05 -0.04 1.42
N TRP A 3 -0.02 -0.27 2.23
CA TRP A 3 0.48 0.69 3.21
C TRP A 3 1.72 1.41 2.69
N ASN A 4 1.62 2.73 2.52
CA ASN A 4 2.60 3.54 1.81
C ASN A 4 3.45 4.45 2.72
N LEU A 5 3.40 4.26 4.04
CA LEU A 5 4.06 5.16 5.01
C LEU A 5 5.50 5.51 4.66
N ARG A 6 6.32 4.51 4.31
CA ARG A 6 7.72 4.72 3.97
C ARG A 6 7.91 5.62 2.74
N LEU A 7 7.08 5.44 1.72
CA LEU A 7 7.13 6.24 0.49
C LEU A 7 6.69 7.68 0.76
N VAL A 8 5.57 7.85 1.45
CA VAL A 8 5.01 9.15 1.84
C VAL A 8 6.01 9.92 2.71
N ALA A 9 6.66 9.24 3.66
CA ALA A 9 7.70 9.82 4.50
C ALA A 9 8.94 10.25 3.70
N ALA A 10 9.40 9.42 2.76
CA ALA A 10 10.55 9.73 1.90
C ALA A 10 10.30 10.96 1.02
N GLN A 11 9.10 11.11 0.46
CA GLN A 11 8.70 12.31 -0.31
C GLN A 11 8.79 13.60 0.51
N ARG A 12 8.73 13.49 1.84
CA ARG A 12 8.84 14.59 2.82
C ARG A 12 10.24 14.70 3.43
N GLY A 13 11.22 14.01 2.85
CA GLY A 13 12.61 14.02 3.29
C GLY A 13 12.89 13.20 4.54
N ILE A 14 11.99 12.30 4.94
CA ILE A 14 12.15 11.44 6.12
C ILE A 14 12.53 10.04 5.66
N TRP A 15 13.80 9.70 5.83
CA TRP A 15 14.39 8.47 5.28
C TRP A 15 14.61 7.37 6.32
N LYS A 16 14.53 7.71 7.62
CA LYS A 16 14.76 6.78 8.73
C LYS A 16 13.51 6.66 9.60
N ALA A 17 13.18 5.43 9.98
CA ALA A 17 12.05 5.14 10.86
C ALA A 17 12.18 5.85 12.21
N THR A 18 13.38 5.97 12.75
CA THR A 18 13.67 6.66 14.02
C THR A 18 13.40 8.17 13.95
N ASP A 19 13.67 8.80 12.80
CA ASP A 19 13.40 10.23 12.60
C ASP A 19 11.88 10.47 12.55
N LEU A 20 11.15 9.59 11.88
CA LEU A 20 9.68 9.64 11.86
C LEU A 20 9.09 9.38 13.25
N GLN A 21 9.62 8.40 13.98
CA GLN A 21 9.21 8.08 15.35
C GLN A 21 9.38 9.28 16.29
N ARG A 22 10.49 10.02 16.16
CA ARG A 22 10.71 11.24 16.94
C ARG A 22 9.66 12.31 16.65
N ARG A 23 9.36 12.54 15.37
CA ARG A 23 8.32 13.50 14.94
C ARG A 23 6.93 13.08 15.44
N PHE A 24 6.61 11.80 15.42
CA PHE A 24 5.36 11.32 16.01
C PHE A 24 5.30 11.60 17.52
N ALA A 25 6.38 11.37 18.26
CA ALA A 25 6.43 11.65 19.68
C ALA A 25 6.28 13.15 20.00
N GLU A 26 6.86 14.04 19.18
CA GLU A 26 6.69 15.50 19.28
C GLU A 26 5.22 15.94 19.14
N HIS A 27 4.39 15.13 18.48
CA HIS A 27 2.95 15.36 18.28
C HIS A 27 2.06 14.47 19.16
N GLY A 28 2.62 13.83 20.19
CA GLY A 28 1.86 13.04 21.17
C GLY A 28 1.67 11.56 20.81
N LEU A 29 2.21 11.10 19.68
CA LEU A 29 2.15 9.70 19.26
C LEU A 29 3.45 8.97 19.62
N VAL A 30 3.51 8.42 20.84
CA VAL A 30 4.67 7.65 21.32
C VAL A 30 4.54 6.19 20.92
N ILE A 31 5.37 5.76 19.97
CA ILE A 31 5.39 4.40 19.43
C ILE A 31 6.66 3.68 19.89
N SER A 32 6.56 2.41 20.29
CA SER A 32 7.74 1.58 20.61
C SER A 32 8.57 1.26 19.36
N ALA A 33 9.87 1.00 19.51
CA ALA A 33 10.73 0.66 18.37
C ALA A 33 10.21 -0.54 17.56
N GLY A 34 9.66 -1.56 18.23
CA GLY A 34 9.05 -2.72 17.57
C GLY A 34 7.81 -2.37 16.74
N LYS A 35 6.87 -1.59 17.32
CA LYS A 35 5.67 -1.15 16.59
C LYS A 35 6.05 -0.22 15.43
N MET A 36 7.04 0.64 15.61
CA MET A 36 7.56 1.52 14.55
C MET A 36 8.17 0.72 13.40
N SER A 37 8.98 -0.30 13.69
CA SER A 37 9.55 -1.18 12.66
C SER A 37 8.48 -1.91 11.86
N GLY A 38 7.43 -2.38 12.55
CA GLY A 38 6.24 -2.97 11.93
C GLY A 38 5.54 -1.99 10.99
N LEU A 39 5.22 -0.78 11.47
CA LEU A 39 4.60 0.28 10.67
C LEU A 39 5.49 0.73 9.49
N TRP A 40 6.81 0.69 9.64
CA TRP A 40 7.72 1.13 8.59
C TRP A 40 7.85 0.12 7.44
N SER A 41 7.73 -1.18 7.77
CA SER A 41 8.09 -2.27 6.86
C SER A 41 6.90 -3.09 6.35
N LYS A 42 5.76 -3.07 7.05
CA LYS A 42 4.61 -3.94 6.79
C LYS A 42 3.30 -3.19 6.93
N THR A 43 2.25 -3.72 6.31
CA THR A 43 0.87 -3.25 6.52
C THR A 43 0.44 -3.62 7.94
N PRO A 44 0.02 -2.65 8.79
CA PRO A 44 -0.46 -2.95 10.13
C PRO A 44 -1.81 -3.68 10.09
N ALA A 45 -2.02 -4.63 11.00
CA ALA A 45 -3.29 -5.35 11.13
C ALA A 45 -4.40 -4.46 11.71
N SER A 46 -4.04 -3.48 12.54
CA SER A 46 -4.95 -2.47 13.08
C SER A 46 -4.20 -1.16 13.31
N LEU A 47 -4.92 -0.05 13.15
CA LEU A 47 -4.43 1.29 13.42
C LEU A 47 -5.58 2.10 14.02
N LYS A 48 -5.32 2.84 15.10
CA LYS A 48 -6.33 3.72 15.70
C LYS A 48 -6.53 4.94 14.81
N LEU A 49 -7.76 5.45 14.75
CA LEU A 49 -8.05 6.65 13.97
C LEU A 49 -7.32 7.88 14.50
N ASP A 50 -7.14 7.99 15.83
CA ASP A 50 -6.34 9.06 16.44
C ASP A 50 -4.86 8.98 16.02
N ASP A 51 -4.27 7.77 15.99
CA ASP A 51 -2.90 7.57 15.50
C ASP A 51 -2.81 7.97 14.02
N LEU A 52 -3.82 7.61 13.21
CA LEU A 52 -3.87 7.93 11.78
C LEU A 52 -3.95 9.44 11.53
N ASP A 53 -4.77 10.19 12.29
CA ASP A 53 -4.84 11.66 12.21
C ASP A 53 -3.46 12.29 12.47
N ILE A 54 -2.77 11.85 13.52
CA ILE A 54 -1.44 12.37 13.85
C ILE A 54 -0.44 12.04 12.75
N ILE A 55 -0.46 10.82 12.21
CA ILE A 55 0.43 10.43 11.10
C ILE A 55 0.19 11.33 9.88
N CYS A 56 -1.07 11.51 9.49
CA CYS A 56 -1.45 12.39 8.38
C CYS A 56 -1.02 13.84 8.62
N ARG A 57 -1.17 14.35 9.84
CA ARG A 57 -0.78 15.73 10.19
C ARG A 57 0.73 15.93 10.23
N VAL A 58 1.49 14.99 10.79
CA VAL A 58 2.95 15.04 10.87
C VAL A 58 3.58 14.95 9.48
N LEU A 59 2.98 14.15 8.60
CA LEU A 59 3.42 14.06 7.21
C LEU A 59 2.86 15.22 6.39
N GLY A 60 1.67 15.74 6.68
CA GLY A 60 0.94 16.61 5.76
C GLY A 60 0.50 15.82 4.53
N CYS A 61 -0.18 14.69 4.75
CA CYS A 61 -0.75 13.83 3.71
C CYS A 61 -2.20 13.52 4.01
N GLU A 62 -2.91 13.00 3.01
CA GLU A 62 -4.25 12.47 3.17
C GLU A 62 -4.22 10.98 3.52
N VAL A 63 -5.34 10.45 4.01
CA VAL A 63 -5.47 9.01 4.33
C VAL A 63 -5.23 8.14 3.09
N GLY A 64 -5.67 8.61 1.92
CA GLY A 64 -5.47 7.90 0.63
C GLY A 64 -4.00 7.78 0.21
N ASP A 65 -3.14 8.70 0.64
CA ASP A 65 -1.70 8.60 0.39
C ASP A 65 -1.09 7.44 1.18
N LEU A 66 -1.61 7.16 2.38
CA LEU A 66 -1.12 6.12 3.29
C LEU A 66 -1.74 4.76 3.02
N LEU A 67 -3.06 4.72 2.74
CA LEU A 67 -3.87 3.53 2.58
C LEU A 67 -4.47 3.49 1.17
N GLU A 68 -3.79 2.80 0.28
CA GLU A 68 -4.21 2.67 -1.11
C GLU A 68 -5.01 1.37 -1.32
N PRO A 69 -6.20 1.40 -1.92
CA PRO A 69 -6.93 0.20 -2.29
C PRO A 69 -6.12 -0.56 -3.36
N GLU A 70 -5.90 -1.85 -3.12
CA GLU A 70 -5.26 -2.69 -4.11
C GLU A 70 -6.31 -3.11 -5.15
N ALA A 71 -5.95 -3.04 -6.43
CA ALA A 71 -6.87 -3.41 -7.50
C ALA A 71 -7.33 -4.87 -7.30
N PRO A 72 -8.63 -5.15 -7.44
CA PRO A 72 -9.11 -6.52 -7.35
C PRO A 72 -8.41 -7.36 -8.42
N VAL A 73 -7.88 -8.51 -8.02
CA VAL A 73 -7.39 -9.52 -8.96
C VAL A 73 -8.61 -10.06 -9.68
N VAL A 74 -8.96 -9.47 -10.82
CA VAL A 74 -9.98 -10.03 -11.69
C VAL A 74 -9.38 -11.26 -12.36
N PRO A 75 -9.95 -12.46 -12.16
CA PRO A 75 -9.48 -13.63 -12.89
C PRO A 75 -9.65 -13.35 -14.38
N ALA A 76 -8.59 -13.61 -15.16
CA ALA A 76 -8.62 -13.41 -16.60
C ALA A 76 -9.82 -14.15 -17.21
N PRO A 77 -10.53 -13.55 -18.18
CA PRO A 77 -11.57 -14.25 -18.91
C PRO A 77 -10.99 -15.57 -19.46
N ARG A 78 -11.63 -16.71 -19.15
CA ARG A 78 -11.29 -17.97 -19.79
C ARG A 78 -11.48 -17.77 -21.29
N GLN A 79 -10.41 -17.78 -22.07
CA GLN A 79 -10.54 -17.75 -23.53
C GLN A 79 -11.34 -18.97 -23.95
N PRO A 80 -12.42 -18.82 -24.73
CA PRO A 80 -13.11 -19.95 -25.29
C PRO A 80 -12.14 -20.72 -26.18
N ASP A 81 -12.10 -22.04 -26.01
CA ASP A 81 -11.32 -22.96 -26.83
C ASP A 81 -11.80 -22.81 -28.28
N VAL A 82 -11.05 -22.08 -29.11
CA VAL A 82 -11.37 -21.93 -30.53
C VAL A 82 -11.00 -23.23 -31.20
N VAL A 83 -11.98 -24.13 -31.31
CA VAL A 83 -11.89 -25.33 -32.14
C VAL A 83 -11.62 -24.89 -33.57
N ARG A 84 -10.39 -25.16 -34.03
CA ARG A 84 -9.90 -24.78 -35.35
C ARG A 84 -10.39 -25.85 -36.34
N GLU A 85 -11.55 -25.59 -36.95
CA GLU A 85 -12.12 -26.45 -37.98
C GLU A 85 -11.29 -26.31 -39.28
N THR A 86 -10.48 -27.33 -39.58
CA THR A 86 -9.78 -27.47 -40.86
C THR A 86 -10.78 -27.94 -41.90
N THR A 87 -11.32 -27.02 -42.70
CA THR A 87 -11.93 -27.39 -43.99
C THR A 87 -10.83 -27.71 -44.99
N ALA A 88 -10.67 -29.01 -45.26
CA ALA A 88 -9.92 -29.54 -46.39
C ALA A 88 -10.60 -29.10 -47.70
N GLY A 89 -9.95 -28.18 -48.41
CA GLY A 89 -10.30 -27.83 -49.79
C GLY A 89 -9.66 -28.81 -50.77
N ILE A 90 -10.52 -29.65 -51.36
CA ILE A 90 -10.32 -30.38 -52.61
C ILE A 90 -10.46 -29.44 -53.82
N ALA A 91 -9.90 -29.87 -54.97
CA ALA A 91 -9.86 -29.26 -56.32
C ALA A 91 -8.52 -28.58 -56.66
N GLU A 92 -7.87 -28.82 -57.81
CA GLU A 92 -8.19 -29.55 -59.05
C GLU A 92 -6.85 -29.95 -59.73
#